data_AF-A0A2G8QZX4-F1
#
_entry.id   AF-A0A2G8QZX4-F1
#
_cell.length_a   1.000
_cell.length_b   1.000
_cell.length_c   1.000
_cell.angle_alpha   90.00
_cell.angle_beta   90.00
_cell.angle_gamma   90.00
#
_symmetry.space_group_name_H-M   'P 1'
#
loop_
_entity.id
_entity.type
_entity.pdbx_description
1 polymer ?
#
loop_
_entity_poly.entity_id
_entity_poly.type
_entity_poly.pdbx_seq_one_letter_code
_entity_poly.pdbx_strand_id
1 'polypeptide(L)' 'MMTIRVFTCKACNYDIRMGASDCPYCFKPAPFLNRRSTHLMAGVIGCLWLGTVYLLPGVV' A
#
# COMPACT_ATOMS: atom_id res chain seq x y z
N MET A 1 -11.30 15.69 2.71
CA MET A 1 -10.22 14.70 2.57
C MET A 1 -10.03 13.97 3.90
N MET A 2 -10.63 12.79 4.08
CA MET A 2 -10.45 12.02 5.31
C MET A 2 -9.14 11.23 5.22
N THR A 3 -8.16 11.58 6.06
CA THR A 3 -6.89 10.86 6.10
C THR A 3 -6.95 9.82 7.21
N ILE A 4 -7.12 8.56 6.82
CA ILE A 4 -7.15 7.44 7.77
C ILE A 4 -5.72 7.24 8.30
N ARG A 5 -5.56 7.27 9.63
CA ARG A 5 -4.29 7.01 10.31
C ARG A 5 -4.36 5.63 10.94
N VAL A 6 -3.68 4.66 10.32
CA VAL A 6 -3.72 3.24 10.72
C VAL A 6 -2.36 2.77 11.25
N PHE A 7 -1.29 3.51 10.96
CA PHE A 7 0.07 3.09 11.24
C PHE A 7 0.74 4.00 12.25
N THR A 8 1.40 3.41 13.25
CA THR A 8 2.14 4.15 14.27
C THR A 8 3.65 4.11 13.98
N CYS A 9 4.34 5.23 14.13
CA CYS A 9 5.78 5.30 13.97
C CYS A 9 6.48 4.59 15.13
N LYS A 10 7.34 3.59 14.84
CA LYS A 10 8.07 2.85 15.88
C LYS A 10 9.12 3.66 16.64
N ALA A 11 9.49 4.86 16.16
CA ALA A 11 10.54 5.67 16.77
C ALA A 11 10.01 6.78 17.67
N CYS A 12 8.91 7.43 17.28
CA CYS A 12 8.32 8.54 18.04
C CYS A 12 6.86 8.31 18.44
N ASN A 13 6.31 7.13 18.18
CA ASN A 13 4.91 6.76 18.45
C ASN A 13 3.85 7.70 17.80
N TYR A 14 4.24 8.45 16.77
CA TYR A 14 3.33 9.32 16.04
C TYR A 14 2.41 8.52 15.09
N ASP A 15 1.13 8.88 15.03
CA ASP A 15 0.16 8.31 14.11
C ASP A 15 0.35 8.81 12.67
N ILE A 16 0.84 7.92 11.83
CA ILE A 16 1.15 8.15 10.43
C ILE A 16 -0.11 7.95 9.56
N ARG A 17 -0.29 8.85 8.59
CA ARG A 17 -1.33 8.75 7.57
C ARG A 17 -1.04 7.61 6.60
N MET A 18 -2.09 6.94 6.14
CA MET A 18 -1.98 5.89 5.15
C MET A 18 -1.36 6.41 3.85
N GLY A 19 -0.33 5.72 3.33
CA GLY A 19 0.37 6.09 2.10
C GLY A 19 1.57 7.03 2.29
N ALA A 20 1.87 7.47 3.52
CA ALA A 20 3.07 8.27 3.77
C ALA A 20 4.35 7.40 3.71
N SER A 21 5.37 7.87 2.99
CA SER A 21 6.69 7.22 2.90
C SER A 21 7.48 7.35 4.21
N ASP A 22 7.37 8.51 4.86
CA ASP A 22 8.16 8.90 6.02
C ASP A 22 7.28 9.49 7.12
N CYS A 23 7.74 9.40 8.37
CA CYS A 23 7.07 10.03 9.50
C CYS A 23 7.27 11.55 9.46
N PRO A 24 6.21 12.37 9.54
CA PRO A 24 6.32 13.83 9.44
C PRO A 24 7.01 14.49 10.64
N TYR A 25 7.17 13.75 11.74
CA TYR A 25 7.73 14.30 12.98
C TYR A 25 9.22 13.99 13.15
N CYS A 26 9.61 12.73 12.96
CA CYS A 26 10.98 12.27 13.16
C CYS A 26 11.72 11.96 11.86
N PHE A 27 11.08 12.11 10.70
CA PHE A 27 11.63 11.85 9.37
C PHE A 27 12.18 10.44 9.16
N LYS A 28 11.85 9.50 10.06
CA LYS A 28 12.17 8.08 9.89
C LYS A 28 11.21 7.44 8.90
N PRO A 29 11.68 6.43 8.14
CA PRO A 29 10.85 5.73 7.17
C PRO A 29 9.63 5.10 7.84
N ALA A 30 8.47 5.27 7.21
CA ALA A 30 7.23 4.68 7.66
C ALA A 30 7.28 3.13 7.52
N PRO A 31 6.43 2.40 8.27
CA PRO A 31 6.33 0.95 8.15
C PRO A 31 6.16 0.51 6.69
N PHE A 32 6.74 -0.64 6.33
CA PHE A 32 6.72 -1.13 4.94
C PHE A 32 5.31 -1.19 4.35
N LEU A 33 4.32 -1.65 5.13
CA LEU A 33 2.92 -1.69 4.71
C LEU A 33 2.34 -0.31 4.42
N ASN A 34 2.80 0.74 5.10
CA ASN A 34 2.29 2.10 4.91
C ASN A 34 2.84 2.75 3.63
N ARG A 35 4.11 2.48 3.31
CA ARG A 35 4.78 3.01 2.12
C ARG A 35 4.53 2.18 0.85
N ARG A 36 3.98 0.96 0.99
CA ARG A 36 3.67 0.11 -0.16
C ARG A 36 2.48 0.69 -0.90
N SER A 37 2.70 1.14 -2.14
CA SER A 37 1.64 1.66 -2.99
C SER A 37 0.61 0.56 -3.25
N THR A 38 -0.60 0.76 -2.73
CA THR A 38 -1.77 -0.08 -2.99
C THR A 38 -2.08 -0.15 -4.48
N HIS A 39 -1.78 0.92 -5.23
CA HIS A 39 -1.96 0.97 -6.68
C HIS A 39 -1.05 -0.01 -7.43
N LEU A 40 0.20 -0.20 -6.97
CA LEU A 40 1.08 -1.19 -7.59
C LEU A 40 0.56 -2.62 -7.37
N MET A 41 0.05 -2.91 -6.18
CA MET A 41 -0.56 -4.21 -5.89
C MET A 41 -1.82 -4.44 -6.73
N ALA A 42 -2.69 -3.43 -6.82
CA ALA A 42 -3.88 -3.48 -7.66
C ALA A 42 -3.53 -3.70 -9.14
N GLY A 43 -2.48 -3.04 -9.64
CA GLY A 43 -1.99 -3.23 -11.00
C GLY A 43 -1.51 -4.66 -11.26
N VAL A 44 -0.69 -5.23 -10.38
CA VAL A 44 -0.23 -6.63 -10.50
C VAL A 44 -1.39 -7.62 -10.49
N ILE A 45 -2.34 -7.45 -9.57
CA ILE A 45 -3.52 -8.30 -9.48
C ILE A 45 -4.38 -8.18 -10.75
N GLY A 46 -4.58 -6.95 -11.24
CA GLY A 46 -5.32 -6.70 -12.47
C GLY A 46 -4.66 -7.36 -13.69
N CYS A 47 -3.34 -7.24 -13.84
CA CYS A 47 -2.60 -7.87 -14.92
C CYS A 47 -2.66 -9.40 -14.86
N LEU A 48 -2.54 -9.99 -13.67
CA LEU A 48 -2.70 -11.44 -13.48
C LEU A 48 -4.11 -11.89 -13.84
N TRP A 49 -5.14 -11.18 -13.36
CA TRP A 49 -6.53 -11.48 -13.69
C TRP A 49 -6.81 -11.42 -15.19
N LEU A 50 -6.37 -10.34 -15.86
CA LEU A 50 -6.48 -10.20 -17.30
C LEU A 50 -5.73 -11.33 -18.00
N GLY A 51 -4.51 -11.64 -17.58
CA GLY A 51 -3.73 -12.77 -18.10
C GLY A 51 -4.50 -14.09 -18.00
N THR A 52 -5.10 -14.40 -16.85
CA THR A 52 -5.89 -15.62 -16.67
C THR A 52 -7.12 -15.63 -17.59
N VAL A 53 -7.88 -14.54 -17.66
CA VAL A 53 -9.08 -14.45 -18.50
C VAL A 53 -8.76 -14.60 -19.99
N TYR A 54 -7.67 -13.99 -20.47
CA TYR A 54 -7.31 -13.99 -21.89
C TYR A 54 -6.48 -15.21 -22.32
N LEU A 55 -5.64 -15.77 -21.45
CA LEU A 55 -4.76 -16.91 -21.78
C LEU A 55 -5.36 -18.27 -21.38
N LEU A 56 -6.27 -18.29 -20.41
CA LEU A 56 -6.88 -19.52 -19.86
C LEU A 56 -8.40 -19.33 -19.66
N PRO A 57 -9.18 -19.12 -20.74
CA PRO A 57 -10.61 -18.78 -20.65
C PRO A 57 -11.50 -19.87 -20.03
N GLY A 58 -10.98 -21.07 -19.74
CA GLY A 58 -11.71 -22.17 -19.11
C GLY A 58 -11.43 -22.38 -17.61
N VAL A 59 -10.64 -21.51 -16.98
CA VAL A 59 -10.24 -21.63 -15.56
C VAL A 59 -10.99 -20.65 -14.65
N VAL A 60 -11.69 -19.68 -15.24
CA VAL A 60 -12.41 -18.60 -14.55
C VAL A 60 -13.91 -18.86 -14.54
#